data_AF-A0A934WYH7-F1
#
_entry.id   AF-A0A934WYH7-F1
#
_cell.length_a   1.000
_cell.length_b   1.000
_cell.length_c   1.000
_cell.angle_alpha   90.00
_cell.angle_beta   90.00
_cell.angle_gamma   90.00
#
_symmetry.space_group_name_H-M   'P 1'
#
loop_
_entity.id
_entity.type
_entity.pdbx_description
1 polymer ?
#
loop_
_entity_poly.entity_id
_entity_poly.type
_entity_poly.pdbx_seq_one_letter_code
_entity_poly.pdbx_strand_id
1 'polypeptide(L)'
;MEKLYIFIFVLFLGIGNAFGQCSDNGTLKNSGAGEIFIFSDLINCPNGDVVIDEAGGEGILRFASDVTLNSLTINFQNGNKPIKIEIPVGVTVTIIDGVTFGGQPNKDKFLIVEGTLDVGGTLDLGEIEFEIDGTGTINAERIVGASDTSCTDGENGGTGTCPTINAESCDGSGLCNDSALPIELKTFTASMSNHNVQLDWITAKEENFSHFELERSTDQKNFEAFGIVQGLGESMSDVSYAFTDSDAPYGIVYYRLKAVDIDDTFEYSPVISIENGFNGQLSVFPNPIESVANIKIRVPEAFKENLSYLALYDLQGSMVQEFIGFDPSKDLEIKQALKSGMYLLKVQHNGLEENIRVVVK
;
A
#
# COMPACT_ATOMS: atom_id res chain seq x y z
N MET A 1 -31.12 -18.37 20.15
CA MET A 1 -29.78 -18.75 20.66
C MET A 1 -28.85 -17.59 20.34
N GLU A 2 -28.94 -16.53 21.14
CA GLU A 2 -27.98 -15.43 21.14
C GLU A 2 -26.75 -15.88 21.94
N LYS A 3 -25.57 -15.80 21.34
CA LYS A 3 -24.32 -16.04 22.05
C LYS A 3 -23.93 -14.75 22.76
N LEU A 4 -24.11 -14.79 24.08
CA LEU A 4 -23.61 -13.83 25.06
C LEU A 4 -22.07 -13.83 25.02
N TYR A 5 -21.46 -12.83 24.40
CA TYR A 5 -20.01 -12.59 24.51
C TYR A 5 -19.73 -11.92 25.86
N ILE A 6 -18.97 -12.63 26.70
CA ILE A 6 -18.56 -12.19 28.03
C ILE A 6 -17.50 -11.10 27.85
N PHE A 7 -17.87 -9.85 28.15
CA PHE A 7 -16.93 -8.73 28.31
C PHE A 7 -16.07 -8.99 29.55
N ILE A 8 -14.77 -9.26 29.35
CA ILE A 8 -13.79 -9.24 30.45
C ILE A 8 -13.35 -7.78 30.62
N PHE A 9 -13.97 -7.11 31.59
CA PHE A 9 -13.50 -5.87 32.19
C PHE A 9 -12.28 -6.21 33.05
N VAL A 10 -11.05 -5.94 32.59
CA VAL A 10 -9.91 -5.87 33.50
C VAL A 10 -9.86 -4.46 34.09
N LEU A 11 -10.42 -4.36 35.29
CA LEU A 11 -10.40 -3.15 36.11
C LEU A 11 -9.00 -3.00 36.72
N PHE A 12 -8.07 -2.33 36.02
CA PHE A 12 -6.85 -1.84 36.66
C PHE A 12 -7.14 -0.49 37.34
N LEU A 13 -6.97 -0.48 38.66
CA LEU A 13 -7.20 0.66 39.54
C LEU A 13 -6.20 1.79 39.23
N GLY A 14 -6.70 2.96 38.82
CA GLY A 14 -6.08 4.25 39.20
C GLY A 14 -5.38 5.09 38.12
N ILE A 15 -5.43 4.74 36.83
CA ILE A 15 -4.88 5.57 35.74
C ILE A 15 -5.93 5.63 34.63
N GLY A 16 -6.22 6.82 34.09
CA GLY A 16 -7.29 7.02 33.11
C GLY A 16 -6.95 6.40 31.76
N ASN A 17 -7.36 5.16 31.52
CA ASN A 17 -7.21 4.52 30.22
C ASN A 17 -8.34 4.99 29.30
N ALA A 18 -8.00 5.72 28.25
CA ALA A 18 -8.94 6.13 27.20
C ALA A 18 -8.95 5.06 26.10
N PHE A 19 -10.06 4.34 25.95
CA PHE A 19 -10.30 3.54 24.76
C PHE A 19 -10.73 4.51 23.65
N GLY A 20 -9.88 4.70 22.65
CA GLY A 20 -10.17 5.62 21.55
C GLY A 20 -11.38 5.14 20.76
N GLN A 21 -12.45 5.94 20.72
CA GLN A 21 -13.54 5.76 19.76
C GLN A 21 -13.30 6.72 18.59
N CYS A 22 -13.32 6.21 17.35
CA CYS A 22 -13.17 7.05 16.16
C CYS A 22 -14.30 8.09 16.12
N SER A 23 -13.96 9.35 15.86
CA SER A 23 -14.94 10.40 15.56
C SER A 23 -15.64 10.14 14.22
N ASP A 24 -16.74 10.84 13.94
CA ASP A 24 -17.53 10.69 12.70
C ASP A 24 -16.71 10.92 11.41
N ASN A 25 -15.55 11.57 11.50
CA ASN A 25 -14.60 11.77 10.39
C ASN A 25 -13.51 10.69 10.31
N GLY A 26 -13.61 9.62 11.10
CA GLY A 26 -12.66 8.51 11.13
C GLY A 26 -11.40 8.78 11.93
N THR A 27 -11.38 9.76 12.83
CA THR A 27 -10.17 10.15 13.56
C THR A 27 -10.23 9.78 15.05
N LEU A 28 -9.18 9.14 15.58
CA LEU A 28 -9.02 8.82 17.01
C LEU A 28 -8.40 9.99 17.81
N LYS A 29 -9.23 10.89 18.32
CA LYS A 29 -8.75 12.00 19.17
C LYS A 29 -8.66 11.60 20.63
N ASN A 30 -7.45 11.56 21.19
CA ASN A 30 -7.24 11.45 22.63
C ASN A 30 -6.79 12.78 23.24
N SER A 31 -7.67 13.46 24.01
CA SER A 31 -7.34 14.71 24.67
C SER A 31 -6.94 14.57 26.15
N GLY A 32 -6.42 13.40 26.58
CA GLY A 32 -6.05 13.14 27.97
C GLY A 32 -4.73 12.40 28.14
N ALA A 33 -4.07 12.61 29.28
CA ALA A 33 -2.85 11.88 29.68
C ALA A 33 -3.14 10.40 29.97
N GLY A 34 -2.31 9.47 29.48
CA GLY A 34 -2.43 8.04 29.79
C GLY A 34 -1.84 7.10 28.74
N GLU A 35 -2.01 5.79 28.95
CA GLU A 35 -1.67 4.76 27.97
C GLU A 35 -2.87 4.54 27.02
N ILE A 36 -2.61 4.59 25.71
CA ILE A 36 -3.54 4.24 24.65
C ILE A 36 -3.16 2.86 24.12
N PHE A 37 -4.10 1.93 24.18
CA PHE A 37 -3.94 0.63 23.54
C PHE A 37 -4.72 0.57 22.23
N ILE A 38 -4.03 0.23 21.16
CA ILE A 38 -4.62 0.03 19.84
C ILE A 38 -4.76 -1.47 19.56
N PHE A 39 -5.97 -1.92 19.26
CA PHE A 39 -6.28 -3.29 18.84
C PHE A 39 -7.01 -3.27 17.50
N SER A 40 -6.77 -4.25 16.63
CA SER A 40 -7.39 -4.30 15.29
C SER A 40 -8.90 -4.50 15.32
N ASP A 41 -9.42 -5.19 16.33
CA ASP A 41 -10.85 -5.40 16.52
C ASP A 41 -11.58 -4.18 17.12
N LEU A 42 -10.83 -3.18 17.59
CA LEU A 42 -11.35 -1.96 18.21
C LEU A 42 -11.19 -0.71 17.34
N ILE A 43 -10.32 -0.72 16.31
CA ILE A 43 -10.24 0.37 15.34
C ILE A 43 -11.35 0.19 14.29
N ASN A 44 -12.43 0.96 14.42
CA ASN A 44 -13.45 1.10 13.38
C ASN A 44 -13.44 2.52 12.82
N CYS A 45 -12.34 2.89 12.15
CA CYS A 45 -12.19 4.18 11.50
C CYS A 45 -12.57 4.02 10.02
N PRO A 46 -13.69 4.60 9.54
CA PRO A 46 -14.24 4.34 8.19
C PRO A 46 -13.28 4.62 7.02
N ASN A 47 -12.30 5.49 7.25
CA ASN A 47 -11.32 5.90 6.25
C ASN A 47 -9.92 5.30 6.49
N GLY A 48 -9.74 4.43 7.50
CA GLY A 48 -8.45 3.82 7.84
C GLY A 48 -7.37 4.77 8.37
N ASP A 49 -7.60 6.08 8.36
CA ASP A 49 -6.67 7.09 8.88
C ASP A 49 -6.77 7.22 10.39
N VAL A 50 -5.64 7.34 11.07
CA VAL A 50 -5.58 7.57 12.52
C VAL A 50 -4.83 8.87 12.78
N VAL A 51 -5.51 9.87 13.35
CA VAL A 51 -4.85 11.09 13.84
C VAL A 51 -4.98 11.17 15.35
N ILE A 52 -3.85 11.21 16.06
CA ILE A 52 -3.78 11.30 17.52
C ILE A 52 -3.31 12.71 17.91
N ASP A 53 -4.12 13.44 18.68
CA ASP A 53 -3.83 14.79 19.18
C ASP A 53 -3.48 14.75 20.67
N GLU A 54 -2.22 14.54 21.06
CA GLU A 54 -1.85 14.32 22.47
C GLU A 54 -1.93 15.59 23.35
N ALA A 55 -2.81 15.60 24.36
CA ALA A 55 -3.03 16.75 25.24
C ALA A 55 -2.24 16.67 26.57
N GLY A 56 -0.91 16.86 26.51
CA GLY A 56 -0.10 17.36 27.65
C GLY A 56 0.24 16.40 28.80
N GLY A 57 0.04 15.09 28.62
CA GLY A 57 0.52 14.02 29.52
C GLY A 57 1.80 13.33 29.04
N GLU A 58 2.44 12.52 29.90
CA GLU A 58 3.29 11.42 29.38
C GLU A 58 2.31 10.41 28.77
N GLY A 59 2.50 10.06 27.51
CA GLY A 59 1.59 9.21 26.75
C GLY A 59 2.33 7.98 26.21
N ILE A 60 1.74 6.80 26.36
CA ILE A 60 2.24 5.58 25.69
C ILE A 60 1.18 5.16 24.69
N LEU A 61 1.54 5.12 23.41
CA LEU A 61 0.75 4.51 22.36
C LEU A 61 1.26 3.09 22.13
N ARG A 62 0.50 2.08 22.52
CA ARG A 62 0.88 0.67 22.35
C ARG A 62 -0.03 -0.04 21.36
N PHE A 63 0.55 -0.63 20.32
CA PHE A 63 -0.15 -1.55 19.43
C PHE A 63 -0.20 -2.93 20.07
N ALA A 64 -1.39 -3.40 20.43
CA ALA A 64 -1.57 -4.63 21.22
C ALA A 64 -1.88 -5.87 20.38
N SER A 65 -2.10 -5.70 19.08
CA SER A 65 -2.32 -6.76 18.09
C SER A 65 -1.89 -6.27 16.71
N ASP A 66 -1.82 -7.18 15.73
CA ASP A 66 -1.62 -6.80 14.33
C ASP A 66 -2.68 -5.80 13.89
N VAL A 67 -2.29 -4.74 13.19
CA VAL A 67 -3.15 -3.62 12.77
C VAL A 67 -2.74 -3.17 11.38
N THR A 68 -3.73 -2.86 10.53
CA THR A 68 -3.53 -2.20 9.23
C THR A 68 -4.24 -0.85 9.23
N LEU A 69 -3.50 0.21 8.93
CA LEU A 69 -3.99 1.59 8.80
C LEU A 69 -3.73 2.11 7.39
N ASN A 70 -4.56 3.03 6.92
CA ASN A 70 -4.25 3.77 5.68
C ASN A 70 -3.15 4.77 5.95
N SER A 71 -3.31 5.63 6.95
CA SER A 71 -2.28 6.57 7.39
C SER A 71 -2.26 6.74 8.91
N LEU A 72 -1.12 7.15 9.46
CA LEU A 72 -0.97 7.48 10.87
C LEU A 72 -0.38 8.89 11.02
N THR A 73 -1.12 9.79 11.63
CA THR A 73 -0.63 11.12 11.99
C THR A 73 -0.63 11.29 13.50
N ILE A 74 0.49 11.72 14.06
CA ILE A 74 0.60 11.97 15.50
C ILE A 74 1.00 13.42 15.69
N ASN A 75 0.10 14.20 16.29
CA ASN A 75 0.28 15.62 16.54
C ASN A 75 0.69 15.86 18.00
N PHE A 76 1.89 16.38 18.18
CA PHE A 76 2.44 16.75 19.48
C PHE A 76 2.00 18.16 19.89
N GLN A 77 1.34 18.30 21.05
CA GLN A 77 1.03 19.62 21.64
C GLN A 77 2.19 20.14 22.52
N ASN A 78 2.29 21.47 22.66
CA ASN A 78 3.34 22.16 23.41
C ASN A 78 3.41 21.72 24.90
N GLY A 79 4.50 21.07 25.30
CA GLY A 79 4.79 20.69 26.69
C GLY A 79 5.92 19.65 26.82
N ASN A 80 6.69 19.70 27.90
CA ASN A 80 7.91 18.91 28.14
C ASN A 80 7.65 17.44 28.53
N LYS A 81 6.79 16.68 27.83
CA LYS A 81 6.53 15.29 28.22
C LYS A 81 6.77 14.31 27.08
N PRO A 82 7.49 13.21 27.34
CA PRO A 82 7.76 12.20 26.33
C PRO A 82 6.49 11.47 25.92
N ILE A 83 6.44 11.12 24.64
CA ILE A 83 5.48 10.16 24.09
C ILE A 83 6.28 8.96 23.58
N LYS A 84 5.83 7.77 23.97
CA LYS A 84 6.40 6.50 23.56
C LYS A 84 5.43 5.78 22.65
N ILE A 85 5.91 5.33 21.50
CA ILE A 85 5.15 4.48 20.60
C ILE A 85 5.77 3.09 20.69
N GLU A 86 4.97 2.09 21.03
CA GLU A 86 5.44 0.75 21.28
C GLU A 86 4.75 -0.25 20.35
N ILE A 87 5.58 -0.97 19.60
CA ILE A 87 5.17 -2.11 18.78
C ILE A 87 5.82 -3.36 19.40
N PRO A 88 5.07 -4.16 20.18
CA PRO A 88 5.60 -5.33 20.88
C PRO A 88 6.04 -6.45 19.95
N VAL A 89 6.88 -7.36 20.46
CA VAL A 89 7.28 -8.59 19.77
C VAL A 89 6.06 -9.37 19.27
N GLY A 90 6.10 -9.78 18.01
CA GLY A 90 5.03 -10.56 17.37
C GLY A 90 3.81 -9.74 16.96
N VAL A 91 3.87 -8.41 17.04
CA VAL A 91 2.86 -7.49 16.50
C VAL A 91 3.40 -6.87 15.21
N THR A 92 2.59 -6.90 14.16
CA THR A 92 2.84 -6.22 12.89
C THR A 92 1.89 -5.04 12.73
N VAL A 93 2.45 -3.84 12.56
CA VAL A 93 1.70 -2.63 12.23
C VAL A 93 1.98 -2.27 10.79
N THR A 94 0.97 -2.39 9.93
CA THR A 94 1.05 -2.01 8.52
C THR A 94 0.38 -0.67 8.30
N ILE A 95 1.05 0.27 7.64
CA ILE A 95 0.57 1.62 7.34
C ILE A 95 0.75 1.84 5.84
N ILE A 96 -0.35 1.93 5.11
CA ILE A 96 -0.35 1.86 3.64
C ILE A 96 0.29 3.11 3.01
N ASP A 97 -0.08 4.31 3.45
CA ASP A 97 0.31 5.56 2.79
C ASP A 97 1.50 6.24 3.49
N GLY A 98 1.51 6.29 4.83
CA GLY A 98 2.60 6.94 5.55
C GLY A 98 2.31 7.28 6.99
N VAL A 99 3.40 7.62 7.70
CA VAL A 99 3.40 8.08 9.08
C VAL A 99 3.91 9.51 9.12
N THR A 100 3.16 10.40 9.75
CA THR A 100 3.57 11.81 9.94
C THR A 100 3.58 12.17 11.41
N PHE A 101 4.72 12.70 11.87
CA PHE A 101 4.90 13.24 13.21
C PHE A 101 4.84 14.77 13.20
N GLY A 102 3.66 15.36 13.44
CA GLY A 102 3.43 16.81 13.38
C GLY A 102 3.53 17.53 14.74
N GLY A 103 3.85 18.83 14.77
CA GLY A 103 3.86 19.66 16.00
C GLY A 103 5.19 20.38 16.27
N GLN A 104 5.33 21.01 17.45
CA GLN A 104 6.58 21.65 17.94
C GLN A 104 7.11 20.83 19.12
N PRO A 105 7.90 19.77 18.87
CA PRO A 105 8.16 18.78 19.89
C PRO A 105 9.52 19.00 20.57
N ASN A 106 9.67 18.49 21.79
CA ASN A 106 10.92 18.55 22.56
C ASN A 106 11.74 17.25 22.42
N LYS A 107 12.97 17.24 22.95
CA LYS A 107 14.04 16.21 22.79
C LYS A 107 13.76 14.78 23.29
N ASP A 108 12.59 14.48 23.87
CA ASP A 108 12.34 13.18 24.53
C ASP A 108 11.24 12.39 23.80
N LYS A 109 11.47 11.97 22.56
CA LYS A 109 10.52 11.14 21.77
C LYS A 109 11.10 9.77 21.50
N PHE A 110 10.31 8.74 21.76
CA PHE A 110 10.73 7.35 21.58
C PHE A 110 9.77 6.61 20.66
N LEU A 111 10.30 6.08 19.55
CA LEU A 111 9.66 5.00 18.82
C LEU A 111 10.37 3.70 19.21
N ILE A 112 9.65 2.82 19.88
CA ILE A 112 10.14 1.53 20.35
C ILE A 112 9.51 0.44 19.49
N VAL A 113 10.32 -0.23 18.68
CA VAL A 113 9.88 -1.28 17.76
C VAL A 113 10.55 -2.60 18.14
N GLU A 114 9.79 -3.46 18.80
CA GLU A 114 10.18 -4.85 19.12
C GLU A 114 9.52 -5.88 18.18
N GLY A 115 8.43 -5.48 17.51
CA GLY A 115 7.74 -6.25 16.47
C GLY A 115 8.12 -5.78 15.07
N THR A 116 7.12 -5.55 14.21
CA THR A 116 7.33 -5.06 12.85
C THR A 116 6.49 -3.82 12.58
N LEU A 117 7.13 -2.76 12.08
CA LEU A 117 6.49 -1.58 11.51
C LEU A 117 6.70 -1.60 10.00
N ASP A 118 5.63 -1.67 9.21
CA ASP A 118 5.69 -1.70 7.76
C ASP A 118 4.95 -0.48 7.18
N VAL A 119 5.70 0.45 6.58
CA VAL A 119 5.19 1.71 6.05
C VAL A 119 5.32 1.71 4.54
N GLY A 120 4.21 1.53 3.82
CA GLY A 120 4.15 1.54 2.35
C GLY A 120 4.38 2.93 1.72
N GLY A 121 4.92 3.89 2.47
CA GLY A 121 5.23 5.22 1.99
C GLY A 121 6.25 5.93 2.88
N THR A 122 6.02 7.19 3.23
CA THR A 122 6.99 7.95 4.04
C THR A 122 6.76 7.77 5.55
N LEU A 123 7.81 7.38 6.27
CA LEU A 123 7.94 7.53 7.72
C LEU A 123 8.63 8.88 8.00
N ASP A 124 7.82 9.91 8.25
CA ASP A 124 8.29 11.28 8.53
C ASP A 124 8.37 11.53 10.03
N LEU A 125 9.58 11.37 10.57
CA LEU A 125 9.95 11.59 11.97
C LEU A 125 10.00 13.09 12.35
N GLY A 126 9.85 13.98 11.37
CA GLY A 126 9.80 15.42 11.55
C GLY A 126 11.18 16.09 11.63
N GLU A 127 11.16 17.41 11.83
CA GLU A 127 12.35 18.29 11.78
C GLU A 127 13.16 18.36 13.09
N ILE A 128 12.94 17.44 14.04
CA ILE A 128 13.62 17.44 15.35
C ILE A 128 14.15 16.05 15.73
N GLU A 129 15.08 16.02 16.69
CA GLU A 129 15.64 14.80 17.30
C GLU A 129 14.54 13.80 17.70
N PHE A 130 14.56 12.64 17.06
CA PHE A 130 13.69 11.50 17.34
C PHE A 130 14.59 10.32 17.76
N GLU A 131 14.28 9.67 18.88
CA GLU A 131 15.02 8.50 19.35
C GLU A 131 14.27 7.22 18.95
N ILE A 132 14.97 6.31 18.27
CA ILE A 132 14.45 5.00 17.90
C ILE A 132 15.16 3.92 18.72
N ASP A 133 14.39 2.98 19.25
CA ASP A 133 14.87 1.86 20.07
C ASP A 133 14.08 0.57 19.73
N GLY A 134 14.60 -0.56 20.19
CA GLY A 134 14.00 -1.89 20.06
C GLY A 134 14.79 -2.87 19.18
N THR A 135 14.35 -4.13 19.15
CA THR A 135 15.01 -5.23 18.42
C THR A 135 14.25 -5.72 17.19
N GLY A 136 13.15 -5.04 16.85
CA GLY A 136 12.25 -5.40 15.77
C GLY A 136 12.72 -4.94 14.40
N THR A 137 11.76 -4.75 13.50
CA THR A 137 12.02 -4.33 12.11
C THR A 137 11.15 -3.14 11.73
N ILE A 138 11.76 -2.16 11.05
CA ILE A 138 11.07 -1.04 10.41
C ILE A 138 11.31 -1.16 8.91
N ASN A 139 10.25 -1.28 8.13
CA ASN A 139 10.27 -1.18 6.67
C ASN A 139 9.59 0.13 6.26
N ALA A 140 10.19 0.90 5.36
CA ALA A 140 9.59 2.10 4.79
C ALA A 140 10.02 2.35 3.35
N GLU A 141 9.16 2.90 2.48
CA GLU A 141 9.64 3.38 1.18
C GLU A 141 10.61 4.57 1.38
N ARG A 142 10.31 5.46 2.32
CA ARG A 142 11.16 6.61 2.62
C ARG A 142 11.15 6.97 4.09
N ILE A 143 12.31 7.26 4.66
CA ILE A 143 12.42 7.83 6.01
C ILE A 143 12.91 9.27 5.92
N VAL A 144 12.18 10.18 6.55
CA VAL A 144 12.58 11.60 6.67
C VAL A 144 12.71 11.93 8.14
N GLY A 145 13.78 12.64 8.51
CA GLY A 145 14.01 13.06 9.88
C GLY A 145 15.12 14.10 10.01
N ALA A 146 15.31 14.63 11.20
CA ALA A 146 16.42 15.54 11.50
C ALA A 146 17.77 14.82 11.57
N SER A 147 18.86 15.55 11.32
CA SER A 147 20.25 15.03 11.35
C SER A 147 20.73 14.46 12.67
N ASP A 148 20.04 14.79 13.75
CA ASP A 148 20.28 14.28 15.10
C ASP A 148 19.31 13.17 15.50
N THR A 149 18.42 12.74 14.60
CA THR A 149 17.64 11.51 14.77
C THR A 149 18.62 10.37 14.99
N SER A 150 18.47 9.69 16.12
CA SER A 150 19.43 8.68 16.53
C SER A 150 18.73 7.35 16.75
N CYS A 151 19.37 6.32 16.23
CA CYS A 151 19.19 4.97 16.69
C CYS A 151 20.45 4.65 17.48
N THR A 152 20.35 4.47 18.79
CA THR A 152 21.53 4.09 19.56
C THR A 152 21.72 2.58 19.44
N ASP A 153 22.50 2.13 18.45
CA ASP A 153 23.37 0.98 18.70
C ASP A 153 24.56 1.54 19.47
N GLY A 154 24.76 1.08 20.70
CA GLY A 154 25.58 1.77 21.69
C GLY A 154 27.00 2.14 21.26
N GLU A 155 27.17 3.32 20.66
CA GLU A 155 28.44 4.06 20.61
C GLU A 155 28.20 5.51 21.04
N ASN A 156 27.63 5.70 22.23
CA ASN A 156 27.94 6.77 23.21
C ASN A 156 27.05 6.68 24.48
N GLY A 157 26.84 5.47 25.01
CA GLY A 157 26.50 5.29 26.43
C GLY A 157 25.02 5.15 26.83
N GLY A 158 24.11 4.85 25.91
CA GLY A 158 22.78 4.30 26.21
C GLY A 158 22.75 2.77 26.04
N THR A 159 21.80 2.08 26.69
CA THR A 159 21.57 0.62 26.58
C THR A 159 20.47 0.25 25.58
N GLY A 160 20.14 1.15 24.64
CA GLY A 160 19.16 0.90 23.59
C GLY A 160 19.70 -0.06 22.54
N THR A 161 18.79 -0.72 21.83
CA THR A 161 19.07 -1.53 20.63
C THR A 161 18.43 -0.86 19.43
N CYS A 162 19.08 -0.89 18.27
CA CYS A 162 18.46 -0.35 17.06
C CYS A 162 17.63 -1.44 16.34
N PRO A 163 16.36 -1.21 15.97
CA PRO A 163 15.64 -2.14 15.11
C PRO A 163 16.33 -2.23 13.75
N THR A 164 16.14 -3.34 13.04
CA THR A 164 16.56 -3.43 11.64
C THR A 164 15.74 -2.42 10.83
N ILE A 165 16.40 -1.44 10.23
CA ILE A 165 15.76 -0.40 9.40
C ILE A 165 16.02 -0.73 7.93
N ASN A 166 14.95 -1.04 7.19
CA ASN A 166 14.96 -1.24 5.74
C ASN A 166 14.21 -0.06 5.10
N ALA A 167 14.94 0.84 4.46
CA ALA A 167 14.34 1.99 3.78
C ALA A 167 14.91 2.17 2.38
N GLU A 168 14.06 2.40 1.37
CA GLU A 168 14.52 2.61 -0.02
C GLU A 168 15.26 3.95 -0.17
N SER A 169 14.90 4.95 0.64
CA SER A 169 15.58 6.24 0.67
C SER A 169 15.47 6.92 2.03
N CYS A 170 16.49 7.67 2.40
CA CYS A 170 16.50 8.44 3.63
C CYS A 170 17.00 9.85 3.41
N ASP A 171 16.28 10.83 3.97
CA ASP A 171 16.67 12.24 3.92
C ASP A 171 16.81 12.78 5.34
N GLY A 172 17.99 13.34 5.60
CA GLY A 172 18.30 14.03 6.84
C GLY A 172 18.42 13.16 8.09
N SER A 173 17.89 11.95 8.17
CA SER A 173 17.71 11.24 9.45
C SER A 173 18.92 10.51 10.04
N GLY A 174 20.03 10.32 9.33
CA GLY A 174 21.22 9.59 9.84
C GLY A 174 20.98 8.12 10.25
N LEU A 175 19.74 7.63 10.15
CA LEU A 175 19.27 6.30 10.56
C LEU A 175 19.61 5.20 9.55
N CYS A 176 19.81 5.60 8.32
CA CYS A 176 20.09 4.73 7.21
C CYS A 176 21.55 4.97 6.92
N ASN A 177 22.39 3.95 7.13
CA ASN A 177 23.71 4.00 6.55
C ASN A 177 23.50 4.22 5.06
N ASP A 178 24.09 5.30 4.54
CA ASP A 178 24.25 5.55 3.11
C ASP A 178 25.28 4.51 2.56
N SER A 179 25.08 3.23 2.89
CA SER A 179 25.78 2.11 2.29
C SER A 179 25.44 2.22 0.82
N ALA A 180 26.46 2.44 0.01
CA ALA A 180 26.34 2.56 -1.43
C ALA A 180 25.32 1.53 -1.91
N LEU A 181 24.26 2.01 -2.56
CA LEU A 181 23.17 1.17 -3.03
C LEU A 181 23.77 -0.07 -3.72
N PRO A 182 23.28 -1.27 -3.39
CA PRO A 182 23.87 -2.49 -3.89
C PRO A 182 23.91 -2.56 -5.41
N ILE A 183 22.97 -1.85 -6.04
CA ILE A 183 23.06 -1.53 -7.44
C ILE A 183 22.93 -0.04 -7.69
N GLU A 184 23.50 0.41 -8.81
CA GLU A 184 23.14 1.70 -9.38
C GLU A 184 22.23 1.48 -10.59
N LEU A 185 20.92 1.52 -10.39
CA LEU A 185 19.95 1.31 -11.47
C LEU A 185 19.90 2.53 -12.42
N LYS A 186 20.26 2.32 -13.69
CA LYS A 186 20.23 3.38 -14.72
C LYS A 186 18.86 3.53 -15.37
N THR A 187 18.26 2.42 -15.74
CA THR A 187 16.99 2.40 -16.48
C THR A 187 16.20 1.18 -16.08
N PHE A 188 14.88 1.34 -16.00
CA PHE A 188 13.92 0.24 -15.96
C PHE A 188 12.72 0.62 -16.80
N THR A 189 12.39 -0.20 -17.80
CA THR A 189 11.37 0.11 -18.80
C THR A 189 10.54 -1.12 -19.14
N ALA A 190 9.30 -0.88 -19.57
CA ALA A 190 8.39 -1.91 -20.03
C ALA A 190 7.93 -1.60 -21.45
N SER A 191 7.79 -2.64 -22.28
CA SER A 191 7.27 -2.51 -23.65
C SER A 191 6.44 -3.74 -24.04
N MET A 192 5.50 -3.57 -24.99
CA MET A 192 4.73 -4.70 -25.52
C MET A 192 5.51 -5.41 -26.64
N SER A 193 5.66 -6.73 -26.52
CA SER A 193 6.31 -7.57 -27.54
C SER A 193 5.55 -8.89 -27.70
N ASN A 194 5.03 -9.15 -28.91
CA ASN A 194 4.29 -10.38 -29.25
C ASN A 194 3.14 -10.74 -28.26
N HIS A 195 2.38 -9.75 -27.80
CA HIS A 195 1.31 -9.89 -26.78
C HIS A 195 1.79 -10.18 -25.35
N ASN A 196 3.09 -10.09 -25.09
CA ASN A 196 3.67 -10.19 -23.76
C ASN A 196 4.24 -8.83 -23.34
N VAL A 197 4.43 -8.65 -22.04
CA VAL A 197 5.16 -7.49 -21.51
C VAL A 197 6.64 -7.85 -21.45
N GLN A 198 7.46 -7.05 -22.11
CA GLN A 198 8.92 -7.12 -22.05
C GLN A 198 9.42 -6.06 -21.05
N LEU A 199 10.18 -6.51 -20.06
CA LEU A 199 10.85 -5.67 -19.08
C LEU A 199 12.33 -5.64 -19.40
N ASP A 200 12.90 -4.44 -19.48
CA ASP A 200 14.32 -4.23 -19.77
C ASP A 200 14.92 -3.23 -18.77
N TRP A 201 16.05 -3.59 -18.17
CA TRP A 201 16.76 -2.72 -17.24
C TRP A 201 18.27 -2.80 -17.37
N ILE A 202 18.94 -1.76 -16.86
CA ILE A 202 20.39 -1.62 -16.87
C ILE A 202 20.85 -1.17 -15.50
N THR A 203 21.81 -1.89 -14.92
CA THR A 203 22.60 -1.45 -13.76
C THR A 203 23.90 -0.83 -14.25
N ALA A 204 24.38 0.25 -13.62
CA ALA A 204 25.71 0.80 -13.87
C ALA A 204 26.79 0.13 -13.00
N LYS A 205 26.37 -0.36 -11.83
CA LYS A 205 27.20 -1.01 -10.82
C LYS A 205 26.36 -2.03 -10.05
N GLU A 206 26.99 -3.10 -9.62
CA GLU A 206 26.49 -4.14 -8.72
C GLU A 206 27.61 -4.45 -7.71
N GLU A 207 27.34 -4.40 -6.41
CA GLU A 207 28.30 -4.70 -5.34
C GLU A 207 27.60 -5.54 -4.26
N ASN A 208 28.18 -6.69 -3.91
CA ASN A 208 27.56 -7.70 -3.04
C ASN A 208 26.12 -8.11 -3.42
N PHE A 209 25.79 -8.00 -4.71
CA PHE A 209 24.44 -8.14 -5.22
C PHE A 209 24.07 -9.61 -5.50
N SER A 210 22.87 -10.05 -5.11
CA SER A 210 22.43 -11.43 -5.33
C SER A 210 21.56 -11.55 -6.58
N HIS A 211 20.36 -10.97 -6.53
CA HIS A 211 19.38 -11.12 -7.61
C HIS A 211 18.30 -10.05 -7.57
N PHE A 212 17.57 -9.95 -8.68
CA PHE A 212 16.31 -9.22 -8.76
C PHE A 212 15.13 -10.16 -8.52
N GLU A 213 14.23 -9.79 -7.61
CA GLU A 213 12.85 -10.27 -7.63
C GLU A 213 12.02 -9.29 -8.46
N LEU A 214 11.33 -9.81 -9.48
CA LEU A 214 10.43 -9.03 -10.32
C LEU A 214 9.05 -9.08 -9.69
N GLU A 215 8.51 -7.91 -9.40
CA GLU A 215 7.19 -7.77 -8.81
C GLU A 215 6.26 -7.00 -9.73
N ARG A 216 4.98 -7.40 -9.73
CA ARG A 216 3.94 -6.74 -10.50
C ARG A 216 2.69 -6.49 -9.66
N SER A 217 1.89 -5.52 -10.06
CA SER A 217 0.63 -5.16 -9.40
C SER A 217 -0.40 -4.71 -10.44
N THR A 218 -1.69 -4.93 -10.16
CA THR A 218 -2.81 -4.37 -10.93
C THR A 218 -3.48 -3.18 -10.24
N ASP A 219 -3.07 -2.84 -9.02
CA ASP A 219 -3.66 -1.77 -8.21
C ASP A 219 -2.63 -0.78 -7.65
N GLN A 220 -1.35 -0.97 -7.99
CA GLN A 220 -0.20 -0.18 -7.53
C GLN A 220 0.07 -0.29 -6.02
N LYS A 221 -0.64 -1.14 -5.29
CA LYS A 221 -0.53 -1.30 -3.83
C LYS A 221 -0.05 -2.68 -3.43
N ASN A 222 -0.70 -3.70 -3.98
CA ASN A 222 -0.39 -5.08 -3.71
C ASN A 222 0.51 -5.60 -4.84
N PHE A 223 1.81 -5.74 -4.54
CA PHE A 223 2.79 -6.30 -5.47
C PHE A 223 3.00 -7.79 -5.18
N GLU A 224 2.99 -8.60 -6.24
CA GLU A 224 3.32 -10.01 -6.19
C GLU A 224 4.63 -10.29 -6.94
N ALA A 225 5.53 -11.06 -6.33
CA ALA A 225 6.71 -11.57 -7.00
C ALA A 225 6.31 -12.65 -8.02
N PHE A 226 6.74 -12.49 -9.26
CA PHE A 226 6.39 -13.41 -10.37
C PHE A 226 7.63 -13.93 -11.12
N GLY A 227 8.81 -13.38 -10.85
CA GLY A 227 10.06 -13.79 -11.49
C GLY A 227 11.28 -13.47 -10.66
N ILE A 228 12.37 -14.20 -10.92
CA ILE A 228 13.69 -13.94 -10.33
C ILE A 228 14.73 -13.91 -11.45
N VAL A 229 15.61 -12.90 -11.43
CA VAL A 229 16.74 -12.79 -12.36
C VAL A 229 18.02 -12.61 -11.56
N GLN A 230 18.94 -13.56 -11.70
CA GLN A 230 20.22 -13.55 -10.98
C GLN A 230 21.11 -12.39 -11.45
N GLY A 231 21.73 -11.69 -10.50
CA GLY A 231 22.74 -10.68 -10.76
C GLY A 231 24.11 -11.28 -11.10
N LEU A 232 25.12 -10.43 -11.32
CA LEU A 232 26.50 -10.87 -11.53
C LEU A 232 27.33 -10.95 -10.24
N GLY A 233 26.78 -10.58 -9.08
CA GLY A 233 27.53 -10.49 -7.83
C GLY A 233 28.26 -9.16 -7.68
N GLU A 234 29.24 -8.94 -8.55
CA GLU A 234 30.13 -7.78 -8.54
C GLU A 234 30.34 -7.28 -9.98
N SER A 235 29.96 -6.03 -10.26
CA SER A 235 30.17 -5.37 -11.55
C SER A 235 30.36 -3.86 -11.37
N MET A 236 31.37 -3.31 -12.04
CA MET A 236 31.62 -1.86 -12.14
C MET A 236 31.30 -1.31 -13.53
N SER A 237 30.55 -2.08 -14.33
CA SER A 237 30.22 -1.77 -15.71
C SER A 237 28.75 -2.07 -15.99
N ASP A 238 28.20 -1.41 -17.01
CA ASP A 238 26.81 -1.57 -17.39
C ASP A 238 26.44 -3.04 -17.65
N VAL A 239 25.44 -3.54 -16.92
CA VAL A 239 24.86 -4.87 -17.13
C VAL A 239 23.43 -4.70 -17.60
N SER A 240 23.08 -5.36 -18.71
CA SER A 240 21.74 -5.30 -19.29
C SER A 240 20.99 -6.58 -18.99
N TYR A 241 19.75 -6.42 -18.53
CA TYR A 241 18.85 -7.50 -18.19
C TYR A 241 17.53 -7.36 -18.94
N ALA A 242 16.86 -8.49 -19.10
CA ALA A 242 15.61 -8.60 -19.84
C ALA A 242 14.76 -9.72 -19.23
N PHE A 243 13.46 -9.47 -19.11
CA PHE A 243 12.48 -10.48 -18.68
C PHE A 243 11.19 -10.34 -19.48
N THR A 244 10.60 -11.46 -19.88
CA THR A 244 9.31 -11.48 -20.58
C THR A 244 8.22 -12.02 -19.66
N ASP A 245 7.27 -11.17 -19.29
CA ASP A 245 6.03 -11.58 -18.64
C ASP A 245 4.99 -12.00 -19.69
N SER A 246 4.86 -13.31 -19.90
CA SER A 246 3.85 -13.88 -20.80
C SER A 246 2.47 -14.03 -20.18
N ASP A 247 2.38 -13.92 -18.86
CA ASP A 247 1.15 -14.10 -18.09
C ASP A 247 0.72 -12.77 -17.45
N ALA A 248 1.19 -11.65 -18.01
CA ALA A 248 0.84 -10.31 -17.56
C ALA A 248 -0.69 -10.14 -17.60
N PRO A 249 -1.32 -9.67 -16.51
CA PRO A 249 -2.74 -9.36 -16.53
C PRO A 249 -3.07 -8.36 -17.65
N TYR A 250 -4.27 -8.46 -18.22
CA TYR A 250 -4.76 -7.40 -19.11
C TYR A 250 -5.11 -6.16 -18.28
N GLY A 251 -5.03 -4.99 -18.90
CA GLY A 251 -5.21 -3.74 -18.18
C GLY A 251 -3.95 -2.91 -18.08
N ILE A 252 -3.96 -1.98 -17.14
CA ILE A 252 -2.74 -1.32 -16.67
C ILE A 252 -2.07 -2.27 -15.69
N VAL A 253 -0.81 -2.59 -15.95
CA VAL A 253 0.03 -3.39 -15.04
C VAL A 253 1.19 -2.53 -14.59
N TYR A 254 1.47 -2.55 -13.30
CA TYR A 254 2.57 -1.87 -12.65
C TYR A 254 3.68 -2.88 -12.35
N TYR A 255 4.93 -2.48 -12.52
CA TYR A 255 6.09 -3.31 -12.25
C TYR A 255 7.10 -2.56 -11.40
N ARG A 256 7.78 -3.29 -10.52
CA ARG A 256 8.99 -2.84 -9.82
C ARG A 256 9.99 -3.99 -9.74
N LEU A 257 11.25 -3.63 -9.61
CA LEU A 257 12.31 -4.57 -9.26
C LEU A 257 12.55 -4.46 -7.76
N LYS A 258 12.73 -5.58 -7.10
CA LYS A 258 13.32 -5.67 -5.78
C LYS A 258 14.73 -6.22 -5.94
N ALA A 259 15.74 -5.38 -5.77
CA ALA A 259 17.13 -5.77 -5.85
C ALA A 259 17.55 -6.32 -4.48
N VAL A 260 17.92 -7.60 -4.41
CA VAL A 260 18.27 -8.32 -3.18
C VAL A 260 19.76 -8.61 -3.16
N ASP A 261 20.37 -8.40 -1.99
CA ASP A 261 21.79 -8.63 -1.72
C ASP A 261 22.10 -10.02 -1.19
N ILE A 262 23.40 -10.33 -1.14
CA ILE A 262 23.91 -11.58 -0.58
C ILE A 262 23.61 -11.71 0.92
N ASP A 263 23.43 -10.58 1.63
CA ASP A 263 23.05 -10.54 3.04
C ASP A 263 21.52 -10.41 3.27
N ASP A 264 20.72 -10.63 2.21
CA ASP A 264 19.26 -10.55 2.19
C ASP A 264 18.67 -9.14 2.42
N THR A 265 19.51 -8.09 2.45
CA THR A 265 19.01 -6.70 2.34
C THR A 265 18.49 -6.42 0.93
N PHE A 266 17.61 -5.42 0.78
CA PHE A 266 17.03 -5.13 -0.52
C PHE A 266 16.61 -3.66 -0.69
N GLU A 267 16.51 -3.25 -1.94
CA GLU A 267 15.95 -1.97 -2.37
C GLU A 267 14.95 -2.16 -3.51
N TYR A 268 14.02 -1.22 -3.68
CA TYR A 268 13.08 -1.24 -4.80
C TYR A 268 13.45 -0.21 -5.87
N SER A 269 13.18 -0.56 -7.13
CA SER A 269 13.21 0.41 -8.22
C SER A 269 11.98 1.33 -8.18
N PRO A 270 12.03 2.48 -8.89
CA PRO A 270 10.81 3.20 -9.24
C PRO A 270 9.79 2.27 -9.92
N VAL A 271 8.52 2.49 -9.61
CA VAL A 271 7.41 1.77 -10.25
C VAL A 271 7.21 2.30 -11.67
N ILE A 272 7.14 1.39 -12.64
CA ILE A 272 6.75 1.69 -14.02
C ILE A 272 5.40 1.05 -14.34
N SER A 273 4.69 1.57 -15.34
CA SER A 273 3.41 1.01 -15.78
C SER A 273 3.36 0.81 -17.29
N ILE A 274 2.54 -0.15 -17.70
CA ILE A 274 2.26 -0.41 -19.10
C ILE A 274 0.81 -0.85 -19.28
N GLU A 275 0.21 -0.40 -20.38
CA GLU A 275 -1.08 -0.89 -20.84
C GLU A 275 -0.88 -2.19 -21.62
N ASN A 276 -1.26 -3.31 -21.00
CA ASN A 276 -1.41 -4.59 -21.67
C ASN A 276 -2.82 -4.67 -22.28
N GLY A 277 -2.94 -4.11 -23.47
CA GLY A 277 -4.18 -4.11 -24.25
C GLY A 277 -4.54 -5.49 -24.77
N PHE A 278 -5.82 -5.84 -24.70
CA PHE A 278 -6.33 -7.10 -25.24
C PHE A 278 -6.70 -6.97 -26.72
N ASN A 279 -6.28 -7.95 -27.53
CA ASN A 279 -6.55 -7.97 -28.97
C ASN A 279 -7.83 -8.71 -29.39
N GLY A 280 -8.55 -9.36 -28.47
CA GLY A 280 -9.83 -9.97 -28.81
C GLY A 280 -10.99 -8.98 -28.59
N GLN A 281 -11.99 -9.06 -29.44
CA GLN A 281 -13.14 -8.14 -29.35
C GLN A 281 -14.09 -8.55 -28.23
N LEU A 282 -14.21 -7.69 -27.22
CA LEU A 282 -15.39 -7.61 -26.38
C LEU A 282 -16.60 -7.36 -27.32
N SER A 283 -17.65 -8.16 -27.21
CA SER A 283 -18.81 -8.04 -28.12
C SER A 283 -20.14 -8.33 -27.42
N VAL A 284 -21.18 -7.62 -27.85
CA VAL A 284 -22.55 -7.75 -27.35
C VAL A 284 -23.42 -8.44 -28.39
N PHE A 285 -24.16 -9.46 -27.98
CA PHE A 285 -25.12 -10.18 -28.81
C PHE A 285 -26.46 -10.42 -28.08
N PRO A 286 -27.62 -10.28 -28.75
CA PRO A 286 -27.76 -9.72 -30.09
C PRO A 286 -27.44 -8.23 -30.11
N ASN A 287 -27.13 -7.70 -31.29
CA ASN A 287 -27.01 -6.26 -31.53
C ASN A 287 -27.35 -6.01 -33.01
N PRO A 288 -28.49 -5.39 -33.35
CA PRO A 288 -29.42 -4.67 -32.46
C PRO A 288 -30.28 -5.55 -31.55
N ILE A 289 -30.84 -4.96 -30.48
CA ILE A 289 -31.75 -5.58 -29.49
C ILE A 289 -33.16 -5.00 -29.54
N GLU A 290 -34.13 -5.75 -29.02
CA GLU A 290 -35.51 -5.29 -28.78
C GLU A 290 -35.60 -4.47 -27.47
N SER A 291 -36.70 -3.74 -27.26
CA SER A 291 -36.87 -2.78 -26.15
C SER A 291 -36.72 -3.37 -24.74
N VAL A 292 -37.01 -4.67 -24.56
CA VAL A 292 -36.63 -5.44 -23.37
C VAL A 292 -35.93 -6.71 -23.88
N ALA A 293 -34.66 -6.88 -23.54
CA ALA A 293 -33.87 -8.00 -24.03
C ALA A 293 -32.85 -8.44 -23.00
N ASN A 294 -32.52 -9.73 -23.07
CA ASN A 294 -31.32 -10.28 -22.47
C ASN A 294 -30.18 -10.11 -23.47
N ILE A 295 -29.08 -9.50 -23.03
CA ILE A 295 -27.87 -9.35 -23.82
C ILE A 295 -26.80 -10.29 -23.28
N LYS A 296 -26.10 -10.96 -24.19
CA LYS A 296 -24.90 -11.73 -23.89
C LYS A 296 -23.70 -10.86 -24.21
N ILE A 297 -22.83 -10.68 -23.23
CA ILE A 297 -21.50 -10.13 -23.49
C ILE A 297 -20.55 -11.30 -23.64
N ARG A 298 -19.91 -11.38 -24.80
CA ARG A 298 -18.75 -12.25 -24.95
C ARG A 298 -17.58 -11.53 -24.31
N VAL A 299 -17.25 -11.97 -23.10
CA VAL A 299 -16.07 -11.53 -22.37
C VAL A 299 -14.94 -12.53 -22.62
N PRO A 300 -13.76 -12.06 -23.06
CA PRO A 300 -12.60 -12.91 -23.19
C PRO A 300 -12.24 -13.58 -21.86
N GLU A 301 -11.68 -14.80 -21.91
CA GLU A 301 -11.36 -15.57 -20.69
C GLU A 301 -10.54 -14.76 -19.69
N ALA A 302 -9.61 -13.97 -20.21
CA ALA A 302 -8.69 -13.22 -19.37
C ALA A 302 -9.29 -11.95 -18.73
N PHE A 303 -10.49 -11.54 -19.13
CA PHE A 303 -11.22 -10.43 -18.50
C PHE A 303 -12.11 -10.91 -17.34
N LYS A 304 -12.28 -12.23 -17.19
CA LYS A 304 -13.23 -12.80 -16.24
C LYS A 304 -12.87 -12.54 -14.78
N GLU A 305 -11.57 -12.46 -14.46
CA GLU A 305 -11.14 -12.41 -13.05
C GLU A 305 -11.05 -11.00 -12.47
N ASN A 306 -11.05 -9.92 -13.27
CA ASN A 306 -10.84 -8.56 -12.75
C ASN A 306 -11.72 -7.47 -13.41
N LEU A 307 -12.94 -7.82 -13.84
CA LEU A 307 -13.88 -6.84 -14.39
C LEU A 307 -14.46 -5.99 -13.25
N SER A 308 -14.07 -4.72 -13.18
CA SER A 308 -14.39 -3.84 -12.05
C SER A 308 -15.68 -3.03 -12.25
N TYR A 309 -16.05 -2.74 -13.50
CA TYR A 309 -17.21 -1.91 -13.80
C TYR A 309 -17.91 -2.34 -15.08
N LEU A 310 -19.25 -2.33 -15.05
CA LEU A 310 -20.08 -2.63 -16.22
C LEU A 310 -21.39 -1.85 -16.15
N ALA A 311 -21.60 -0.93 -17.08
CA ALA A 311 -22.81 -0.13 -17.11
C ALA A 311 -23.24 0.27 -18.52
N LEU A 312 -24.55 0.41 -18.69
CA LEU A 312 -25.18 0.90 -19.91
C LEU A 312 -25.50 2.40 -19.75
N TYR A 313 -25.13 3.18 -20.76
CA TYR A 313 -25.37 4.62 -20.85
C TYR A 313 -26.11 4.98 -22.13
N ASP A 314 -26.90 6.06 -22.09
CA ASP A 314 -27.38 6.70 -23.30
C ASP A 314 -26.31 7.60 -23.94
N LEU A 315 -26.60 8.15 -25.13
CA LEU A 315 -25.67 9.05 -25.83
C LEU A 315 -25.50 10.42 -25.15
N GLN A 316 -26.32 10.75 -24.17
CA GLN A 316 -26.19 11.97 -23.37
C GLN A 316 -25.27 11.72 -22.15
N GLY A 317 -24.79 10.49 -21.96
CA GLY A 317 -23.96 10.10 -20.82
C GLY A 317 -24.77 9.79 -19.55
N SER A 318 -26.10 9.71 -19.64
CA SER A 318 -26.93 9.33 -18.50
C SER A 318 -26.84 7.82 -18.31
N MET A 319 -26.56 7.40 -17.08
CA MET A 319 -26.53 5.98 -16.72
C MET A 319 -27.95 5.40 -16.77
N VAL A 320 -28.11 4.35 -17.57
CA VAL A 320 -29.36 3.61 -17.73
C VAL A 320 -29.43 2.48 -16.72
N GLN A 321 -28.37 1.69 -16.61
CA GLN A 321 -28.29 0.57 -15.68
C GLN A 321 -26.83 0.21 -15.39
N GLU A 322 -26.53 -0.08 -14.14
CA GLU A 322 -25.29 -0.71 -13.70
C GLU A 322 -25.50 -2.22 -13.51
N PHE A 323 -24.50 -3.03 -13.88
CA PHE A 323 -24.52 -4.48 -13.78
C PHE A 323 -23.55 -4.96 -12.70
N ILE A 324 -24.05 -5.01 -11.46
CA ILE A 324 -23.28 -5.46 -10.29
C ILE A 324 -23.20 -6.99 -10.27
N GLY A 325 -22.02 -7.54 -9.93
CA GLY A 325 -21.82 -8.98 -9.79
C GLY A 325 -21.93 -9.71 -11.13
N PHE A 326 -21.40 -9.10 -12.19
CA PHE A 326 -21.41 -9.66 -13.52
C PHE A 326 -20.76 -11.04 -13.55
N ASP A 327 -21.47 -11.98 -14.14
CA ASP A 327 -20.97 -13.32 -14.40
C ASP A 327 -20.92 -13.51 -15.92
N PRO A 328 -19.72 -13.65 -16.52
CA PRO A 328 -19.57 -13.79 -17.97
C PRO A 328 -20.19 -15.06 -18.55
N SER A 329 -20.60 -16.01 -17.70
CA SER A 329 -21.37 -17.18 -18.11
C SER A 329 -22.89 -16.94 -18.17
N LYS A 330 -23.36 -15.79 -17.67
CA LYS A 330 -24.78 -15.43 -17.59
C LYS A 330 -25.12 -14.29 -18.53
N ASP A 331 -26.37 -14.27 -18.94
CA ASP A 331 -26.94 -13.18 -19.72
C ASP A 331 -27.16 -11.97 -18.80
N LEU A 332 -26.89 -10.78 -19.32
CA LEU A 332 -27.27 -9.54 -18.69
C LEU A 332 -28.71 -9.20 -19.03
N GLU A 333 -29.53 -9.05 -18.01
CA GLU A 333 -30.91 -8.60 -18.16
C GLU A 333 -31.01 -7.08 -18.01
N ILE A 334 -31.58 -6.42 -19.01
CA ILE A 334 -31.93 -5.00 -18.93
C ILE A 334 -33.31 -4.89 -18.29
N LYS A 335 -33.36 -4.35 -17.06
CA LYS A 335 -34.55 -4.37 -16.20
C LYS A 335 -35.63 -3.36 -16.62
N GLN A 336 -35.30 -2.45 -17.53
CA GLN A 336 -36.18 -1.39 -17.99
C GLN A 336 -36.33 -1.41 -19.51
N ALA A 337 -37.51 -0.99 -19.97
CA ALA A 337 -37.74 -0.80 -21.39
C ALA A 337 -36.86 0.35 -21.92
N LEU A 338 -36.10 0.05 -22.96
CA LEU A 338 -35.28 1.03 -23.67
C LEU A 338 -36.05 1.65 -24.83
N LYS A 339 -35.76 2.93 -25.10
CA LYS A 339 -36.25 3.59 -26.31
C LYS A 339 -35.35 3.18 -27.48
N SER A 340 -35.92 3.15 -28.68
CA SER A 340 -35.16 2.97 -29.90
C SER A 340 -34.06 4.02 -30.00
N GLY A 341 -32.83 3.60 -30.26
CA GLY A 341 -31.67 4.48 -30.19
C GLY A 341 -30.34 3.74 -30.04
N MET A 342 -29.25 4.49 -29.89
CA MET A 342 -27.95 3.92 -29.56
C MET A 342 -27.62 4.14 -28.09
N TYR A 343 -26.90 3.18 -27.54
CA TYR A 343 -26.43 3.15 -26.16
C TYR A 343 -24.95 2.74 -26.16
N LEU A 344 -24.25 3.05 -25.08
CA LEU A 344 -22.87 2.63 -24.83
C LEU A 344 -22.84 1.73 -23.61
N LEU A 345 -22.35 0.52 -23.81
CA LEU A 345 -21.97 -0.37 -22.72
C LEU A 345 -20.51 -0.09 -22.38
N LYS A 346 -20.27 0.50 -21.23
CA LYS A 346 -18.95 0.77 -20.69
C LYS A 346 -18.50 -0.41 -19.85
N VAL A 347 -17.27 -0.86 -20.07
CA VAL A 347 -16.62 -1.95 -19.36
C VAL A 347 -15.29 -1.44 -18.82
N GLN A 348 -15.02 -1.65 -17.54
CA GLN A 348 -13.73 -1.35 -16.93
C GLN A 348 -13.07 -2.61 -16.40
N HIS A 349 -11.77 -2.76 -16.65
CA HIS A 349 -10.96 -3.87 -16.20
C HIS A 349 -9.54 -3.37 -15.93
N ASN A 350 -9.04 -3.56 -14.71
CA ASN A 350 -7.68 -3.18 -14.31
C ASN A 350 -7.28 -1.76 -14.78
N GLY A 351 -8.16 -0.79 -14.52
CA GLY A 351 -7.95 0.63 -14.90
C GLY A 351 -8.25 0.98 -16.36
N LEU A 352 -8.33 0.01 -17.28
CA LEU A 352 -8.71 0.26 -18.68
C LEU A 352 -10.22 0.34 -18.86
N GLU A 353 -10.65 1.26 -19.71
CA GLU A 353 -12.04 1.47 -20.09
C GLU A 353 -12.27 1.15 -21.57
N GLU A 354 -13.22 0.26 -21.83
CA GLU A 354 -13.72 -0.03 -23.18
C GLU A 354 -15.20 0.33 -23.31
N ASN A 355 -15.59 0.80 -24.50
CA ASN A 355 -16.96 1.20 -24.80
C ASN A 355 -17.51 0.40 -26.00
N ILE A 356 -18.56 -0.39 -25.78
CA ILE A 356 -19.28 -1.11 -26.84
C ILE A 356 -20.57 -0.39 -27.21
N ARG A 357 -20.76 -0.16 -28.51
CA ARG A 357 -22.04 0.36 -29.03
C ARG A 357 -23.14 -0.71 -29.02
N VAL A 358 -24.27 -0.42 -28.38
CA VAL A 358 -25.50 -1.22 -28.40
C VAL A 358 -26.60 -0.45 -29.13
N VAL A 359 -27.30 -1.11 -30.06
CA VAL A 359 -28.39 -0.51 -30.84
C VAL A 359 -29.72 -1.12 -30.40
N VAL A 360 -30.70 -0.30 -30.07
CA VAL A 360 -32.08 -0.70 -29.73
C VAL A 360 -33.00 -0.30 -30.88
N LYS A 361 -33.83 -1.24 -31.35
CA LYS A 361 -34.76 -1.02 -32.48
C LYS A 361 -36.01 -0.25 -32.13
#